data_AF-A0A353NSC9-F1
#
_entry.id   AF-A0A353NSC9-F1
#
_cell.length_a   1.000
_cell.length_b   1.000
_cell.length_c   1.000
_cell.angle_alpha   90.00
_cell.angle_beta   90.00
_cell.angle_gamma   90.00
#
_symmetry.space_group_name_H-M   'P 1'
#
loop_
_entity.id
_entity.type
_entity.pdbx_description
1 polymer ?
#
loop_
_entity_poly.entity_id
_entity_poly.type
_entity_poly.pdbx_seq_one_letter_code
_entity_poly.pdbx_strand_id
1 'polypeptide(L)'
;YQRDRILVFVMALGERDIVKAAASFAAIYLGFPIIVDQPLDEDEIWPDWYFSVDDYDEMMQEGIEVRGIKITAIEIDVPIAHGPAFEGEAIRRAEMYVEFGGGRSTACELVNMVDSDDITDGKIEIIGPDIADMEEGKAYPMGILIKVYGRKFQSDFEPVLERRIHYFMNYGEGVWHMGQRDQNWMRISKGAQAAGFTLNDLGKIMYGYFKKEYAAIVDRLEIQLITDQAAVEKLLDEAHAKYQSRDDRLETLRDEAVDEFYTCTLCQSFAPTHICFVSPERTGLCGAVSWLDAKATYEIDPVGVCQPIDITEKNIIDKEKGEWSSINTEAAARTQGKTTEVCMYTMMDRPMTTCGCCECILAMLPECNGFMVTTREHKGMTPIGMTFSTLAGMVGGGNQTPGFIGLGRLYIVSRKFLPADGGLGRMVWMPKELKDQLADQLNERGKEEGFGDNFADMIADETVGEDPDSIMAFLEEKGHPALKMDPLM
;
A
#
# COMPACT_ATOMS: atom_id res chain seq x y z
N TYR A 1 -15.71 27.27 8.68
CA TYR A 1 -15.14 25.90 8.80
C TYR A 1 -16.11 24.86 8.28
N GLN A 2 -17.26 24.59 8.92
CA GLN A 2 -18.24 23.60 8.43
C GLN A 2 -18.69 23.90 6.99
N ARG A 3 -19.20 25.10 6.72
CA ARG A 3 -19.55 25.56 5.37
C ARG A 3 -18.40 25.50 4.35
N ASP A 4 -17.16 25.78 4.75
CA ASP A 4 -16.06 25.97 3.79
C ASP A 4 -15.26 24.70 3.52
N ARG A 5 -15.31 23.72 4.43
CA ARG A 5 -14.49 22.49 4.36
C ARG A 5 -15.29 21.20 4.37
N ILE A 6 -16.46 21.18 4.98
CA ILE A 6 -17.30 19.99 5.09
C ILE A 6 -18.40 20.09 4.03
N LEU A 7 -18.15 19.49 2.86
CA LEU A 7 -19.02 19.57 1.69
C LEU A 7 -20.23 18.63 1.81
N VAL A 8 -21.19 19.03 2.64
CA VAL A 8 -22.42 18.27 2.93
C VAL A 8 -23.65 19.05 2.50
N PHE A 9 -24.64 18.33 1.94
CA PHE A 9 -26.04 18.74 1.79
C PHE A 9 -26.93 17.63 2.39
N VAL A 10 -28.20 17.92 2.66
CA VAL A 10 -29.13 16.99 3.31
C VAL A 10 -30.32 16.72 2.40
N MET A 11 -30.64 15.44 2.18
CA MET A 11 -31.89 15.00 1.55
C MET A 11 -32.88 14.59 2.65
N ALA A 12 -33.90 15.40 2.88
CA ALA A 12 -34.93 15.18 3.90
C ALA A 12 -36.19 14.60 3.24
N LEU A 13 -36.24 13.26 3.18
CA LEU A 13 -37.25 12.51 2.42
C LEU A 13 -38.49 12.15 3.27
N GLY A 14 -39.64 12.11 2.61
CA GLY A 14 -40.92 11.69 3.18
C GLY A 14 -41.61 12.75 4.05
N GLU A 15 -42.59 12.32 4.84
CA GLU A 15 -43.47 13.24 5.57
C GLU A 15 -42.70 14.21 6.48
N ARG A 16 -42.98 15.50 6.27
CA ARG A 16 -42.41 16.63 7.00
C ARG A 16 -43.12 16.77 8.35
N ASP A 17 -42.34 16.85 9.42
CA ASP A 17 -42.82 17.23 10.74
C ASP A 17 -41.98 18.40 11.29
N ILE A 18 -42.51 19.07 12.30
CA ILE A 18 -41.91 20.28 12.85
C ILE A 18 -40.51 20.04 13.46
N VAL A 19 -40.24 18.82 13.95
CA VAL A 19 -38.95 18.48 14.56
C VAL A 19 -37.91 18.25 13.47
N LYS A 20 -38.25 17.50 12.41
CA LYS A 20 -37.38 17.33 11.24
C LYS A 20 -37.10 18.67 10.56
N ALA A 21 -38.12 19.50 10.37
CA ALA A 21 -37.95 20.84 9.81
C ALA A 21 -36.98 21.68 10.67
N ALA A 22 -37.15 21.67 12.00
CA ALA A 22 -36.22 22.37 12.89
C ALA A 22 -34.77 21.84 12.78
N ALA A 23 -34.59 20.51 12.65
CA ALA A 23 -33.27 19.90 12.46
C ALA A 23 -32.65 20.29 11.10
N SER A 24 -33.44 20.35 10.03
CA SER A 24 -33.00 20.85 8.72
C SER A 24 -32.48 22.29 8.83
N PHE A 25 -33.18 23.17 9.55
CA PHE A 25 -32.71 24.54 9.77
C PHE A 25 -31.44 24.63 10.64
N ALA A 26 -31.19 23.66 11.53
CA ALA A 26 -29.91 23.55 12.23
C ALA A 26 -28.77 23.16 11.27
N ALA A 27 -29.03 22.31 10.28
CA ALA A 27 -28.05 22.02 9.22
C ALA A 27 -27.80 23.24 8.31
N ILE A 28 -28.84 24.01 7.97
CA ILE A 28 -28.68 25.30 7.26
C ILE A 28 -27.80 26.26 8.06
N TYR A 29 -27.99 26.36 9.38
CA TYR A 29 -27.14 27.17 10.26
C TYR A 29 -25.66 26.80 10.18
N LEU A 30 -25.33 25.51 9.96
CA LEU A 30 -23.95 25.03 9.76
C LEU A 30 -23.43 25.27 8.33
N GLY A 31 -24.29 25.72 7.42
CA GLY A 31 -23.97 26.00 6.02
C GLY A 31 -24.24 24.82 5.08
N PHE A 32 -25.17 23.91 5.43
CA PHE A 32 -25.55 22.78 4.60
C PHE A 32 -26.94 23.02 3.97
N PRO A 33 -27.08 22.99 2.64
CA PRO A 33 -28.36 23.12 1.98
C PRO A 33 -29.21 21.86 2.17
N ILE A 34 -30.53 22.04 2.15
CA ILE A 34 -31.52 20.99 2.38
C ILE A 34 -32.39 20.86 1.14
N ILE A 35 -32.52 19.62 0.67
CA ILE A 35 -33.43 19.25 -0.40
C ILE A 35 -34.51 18.35 0.19
N VAL A 36 -35.77 18.64 -0.10
CA VAL A 36 -36.92 17.81 0.28
C VAL A 36 -37.55 17.20 -0.96
N ASP A 37 -38.20 16.04 -0.81
CA ASP A 37 -38.98 15.40 -1.88
C ASP A 37 -40.47 15.79 -1.86
N GLN A 38 -40.90 16.48 -0.79
CA GLN A 38 -42.27 16.92 -0.61
C GLN A 38 -42.47 18.32 -1.21
N PRO A 39 -43.63 18.58 -1.83
CA PRO A 39 -43.94 19.91 -2.33
C PRO A 39 -43.90 20.94 -1.21
N LEU A 40 -43.38 22.13 -1.54
CA LEU A 40 -43.29 23.28 -0.66
C LEU A 40 -44.20 24.39 -1.18
N ASP A 41 -44.86 25.10 -0.26
CA ASP A 41 -45.55 26.35 -0.60
C ASP A 41 -44.53 27.46 -0.91
N GLU A 42 -44.94 28.50 -1.66
CA GLU A 42 -44.02 29.57 -2.09
C GLU A 42 -43.30 30.27 -0.93
N ASP A 43 -43.94 30.36 0.24
CA ASP A 43 -43.39 30.98 1.45
C ASP A 43 -42.51 30.04 2.28
N GLU A 44 -42.47 28.75 1.94
CA GLU A 44 -41.59 27.76 2.56
C GLU A 44 -40.25 27.61 1.82
N ILE A 45 -40.16 28.07 0.58
CA ILE A 45 -38.97 27.92 -0.27
C ILE A 45 -37.91 28.95 0.10
N TRP A 46 -36.72 28.47 0.43
CA TRP A 46 -35.50 29.27 0.52
C TRP A 46 -34.55 28.84 -0.60
N PRO A 47 -34.41 29.63 -1.68
CA PRO A 47 -33.54 29.30 -2.80
C PRO A 47 -32.13 28.94 -2.34
N ASP A 48 -31.59 27.85 -2.90
CA ASP A 48 -30.27 27.26 -2.60
C ASP A 48 -30.08 26.72 -1.16
N TRP A 49 -31.09 26.80 -0.27
CA TRP A 49 -30.94 26.41 1.14
C TRP A 49 -32.01 25.45 1.65
N TYR A 50 -33.25 25.60 1.19
CA TYR A 50 -34.38 24.75 1.54
C TYR A 50 -35.38 24.74 0.38
N PHE A 51 -35.35 23.71 -0.46
CA PHE A 51 -36.16 23.65 -1.68
C PHE A 51 -36.57 22.21 -2.01
N SER A 52 -37.57 22.06 -2.87
CA SER A 52 -38.09 20.75 -3.29
C SER A 52 -37.45 20.31 -4.59
N VAL A 53 -37.08 19.03 -4.66
CA VAL A 53 -36.79 18.29 -5.90
C VAL A 53 -37.56 16.98 -5.78
N ASP A 54 -38.57 16.75 -6.60
CA ASP A 54 -39.41 15.55 -6.53
C ASP A 54 -38.89 14.39 -7.41
N ASP A 55 -38.04 14.70 -8.39
CA ASP A 55 -37.30 13.71 -9.17
C ASP A 55 -36.07 13.19 -8.42
N TYR A 56 -36.10 11.90 -8.07
CA TYR A 56 -35.03 11.23 -7.34
C TYR A 56 -33.75 11.04 -8.18
N ASP A 57 -33.88 10.99 -9.51
CA ASP A 57 -32.73 10.86 -10.41
C ASP A 57 -31.94 12.19 -10.49
N GLU A 58 -32.62 13.32 -10.34
CA GLU A 58 -32.01 14.67 -10.39
C GLU A 58 -31.61 15.21 -9.00
N MET A 59 -32.26 14.77 -7.92
CA MET A 59 -32.04 15.26 -6.56
C MET A 59 -30.58 15.21 -6.11
N MET A 60 -29.87 14.14 -6.48
CA MET A 60 -28.45 13.98 -6.15
C MET A 60 -27.60 15.02 -6.89
N GLN A 61 -27.84 15.20 -8.19
CA GLN A 61 -27.12 16.18 -8.99
C GLN A 61 -27.34 17.62 -8.47
N GLU A 62 -28.59 17.98 -8.18
CA GLU A 62 -28.94 19.28 -7.59
C GLU A 62 -28.25 19.52 -6.23
N GLY A 63 -28.16 18.49 -5.39
CA GLY A 63 -27.42 18.55 -4.12
C GLY A 63 -25.92 18.80 -4.29
N ILE A 64 -25.30 18.16 -5.27
CA ILE A 64 -23.90 18.39 -5.65
C ILE A 64 -23.70 19.84 -6.11
N GLU A 65 -24.57 20.32 -7.00
CA GLU A 65 -24.44 21.63 -7.63
C GLU A 65 -24.64 22.78 -6.63
N VAL A 66 -25.74 22.76 -5.87
CA VAL A 66 -26.03 23.80 -4.87
C VAL A 66 -24.98 23.80 -3.77
N ARG A 67 -24.44 22.62 -3.41
CA ARG A 67 -23.34 22.57 -2.43
C ARG A 67 -22.00 23.05 -2.99
N GLY A 68 -21.87 23.14 -4.32
CA GLY A 68 -20.62 23.48 -5.00
C GLY A 68 -19.61 22.33 -5.02
N ILE A 69 -20.08 21.08 -4.93
CA ILE A 69 -19.24 19.90 -5.06
C ILE A 69 -18.86 19.75 -6.53
N LYS A 70 -17.57 19.92 -6.85
CA LYS A 70 -17.08 19.70 -8.21
C LYS A 70 -16.64 18.25 -8.35
N ILE A 71 -17.52 17.42 -8.89
CA ILE A 71 -17.13 16.07 -9.31
C ILE A 71 -16.54 16.19 -10.72
N THR A 72 -15.23 15.99 -10.87
CA THR A 72 -14.65 15.59 -12.15
C THR A 72 -15.13 14.17 -12.41
N ALA A 73 -16.37 14.04 -12.93
CA ALA A 73 -16.97 12.75 -13.19
C ALA A 73 -16.34 12.19 -14.46
N ILE A 74 -15.48 11.19 -14.29
CA ILE A 74 -15.27 10.21 -15.34
C ILE A 74 -16.30 9.14 -15.05
N GLU A 75 -17.30 9.03 -15.93
CA GLU A 75 -18.27 7.95 -15.90
C GLU A 75 -17.54 6.65 -16.25
N ILE A 76 -17.55 5.70 -15.32
CA ILE A 76 -16.93 4.39 -15.47
C ILE A 76 -18.07 3.39 -15.64
N ASP A 77 -18.42 3.08 -16.89
CA ASP A 77 -19.49 2.14 -17.21
C ASP A 77 -18.99 0.68 -17.11
N VAL A 78 -19.28 0.07 -15.96
CA VAL A 78 -18.91 -1.30 -15.58
C VAL A 78 -20.06 -1.98 -14.82
N PRO A 79 -20.17 -3.33 -14.87
CA PRO A 79 -21.34 -4.05 -14.32
C PRO A 79 -21.33 -4.23 -12.79
N ILE A 80 -20.30 -3.75 -12.11
CA ILE A 80 -20.14 -3.83 -10.66
C ILE A 80 -20.13 -2.43 -10.04
N ALA A 81 -20.48 -2.33 -8.76
CA ALA A 81 -20.28 -1.06 -8.06
C ALA A 81 -18.78 -0.77 -7.94
N HIS A 82 -18.41 0.52 -7.97
CA HIS A 82 -17.02 0.92 -7.80
C HIS A 82 -16.89 2.19 -6.96
N GLY A 83 -15.80 2.27 -6.22
CA GLY A 83 -15.55 3.37 -5.29
C GLY A 83 -14.58 3.01 -4.16
N PRO A 84 -14.01 4.01 -3.49
CA PRO A 84 -13.17 3.78 -2.30
C PRO A 84 -13.88 3.01 -1.17
N ALA A 85 -15.21 2.96 -1.17
CA ALA A 85 -16.00 2.22 -0.18
C ALA A 85 -15.85 0.69 -0.28
N PHE A 86 -15.44 0.17 -1.45
CA PHE A 86 -15.19 -1.25 -1.66
C PHE A 86 -13.73 -1.64 -1.36
N GLU A 87 -12.86 -0.64 -1.12
CA GLU A 87 -11.47 -0.88 -0.73
C GLU A 87 -11.43 -1.67 0.59
N GLY A 88 -10.69 -2.77 0.59
CA GLY A 88 -10.51 -3.62 1.77
C GLY A 88 -11.48 -4.80 1.87
N GLU A 89 -12.37 -5.01 0.88
CA GLU A 89 -13.08 -6.28 0.73
C GLU A 89 -12.07 -7.44 0.65
N ALA A 90 -12.30 -8.51 1.42
CA ALA A 90 -11.43 -9.68 1.41
C ALA A 90 -12.13 -10.86 0.73
N ILE A 91 -11.68 -11.23 -0.47
CA ILE A 91 -12.24 -12.36 -1.22
C ILE A 91 -11.63 -13.68 -0.73
N ARG A 92 -12.43 -14.46 0.00
CA ARG A 92 -11.99 -15.78 0.51
C ARG A 92 -12.10 -16.83 -0.59
N ARG A 93 -11.41 -17.96 -0.41
CA ARG A 93 -11.38 -19.07 -1.38
C ARG A 93 -12.77 -19.60 -1.76
N ALA A 94 -13.75 -19.53 -0.85
CA ALA A 94 -15.12 -19.96 -1.12
C ALA A 94 -15.87 -19.04 -2.10
N GLU A 95 -15.53 -17.74 -2.09
CA GLU A 95 -16.17 -16.68 -2.88
C GLU A 95 -15.37 -16.35 -4.15
N MET A 96 -14.12 -16.82 -4.23
CA MET A 96 -13.22 -16.63 -5.36
C MET A 96 -13.70 -17.38 -6.60
N TYR A 97 -13.76 -16.69 -7.74
CA TYR A 97 -13.92 -17.28 -9.06
C TYR A 97 -12.55 -17.63 -9.65
N VAL A 98 -11.63 -16.67 -9.77
CA VAL A 98 -10.26 -16.87 -10.25
C VAL A 98 -9.24 -16.11 -9.40
N GLU A 99 -7.98 -16.55 -9.41
CA GLU A 99 -6.86 -15.83 -8.82
C GLU A 99 -5.66 -15.68 -9.76
N PHE A 100 -4.85 -14.65 -9.55
CA PHE A 100 -3.63 -14.38 -10.31
C PHE A 100 -2.49 -13.99 -9.36
N GLY A 101 -1.27 -14.48 -9.56
CA GLY A 101 -0.13 -14.14 -8.71
C GLY A 101 -0.12 -14.89 -7.36
N GLY A 102 0.41 -14.26 -6.31
CA GLY A 102 0.43 -14.81 -4.95
C GLY A 102 1.17 -16.15 -4.79
N GLY A 103 2.19 -16.38 -5.64
CA GLY A 103 2.93 -17.65 -5.73
C GLY A 103 2.11 -18.82 -6.27
N ARG A 104 0.92 -18.57 -6.85
CA ARG A 104 0.06 -19.57 -7.51
C ARG A 104 0.23 -19.58 -9.03
N SER A 105 0.56 -18.42 -9.60
CA SER A 105 0.86 -18.21 -11.01
C SER A 105 1.82 -17.03 -11.15
N THR A 106 2.44 -16.89 -12.32
CA THR A 106 3.30 -15.75 -12.66
C THR A 106 2.47 -14.48 -12.78
N ALA A 107 2.86 -13.40 -12.10
CA ALA A 107 2.20 -12.12 -12.28
C ALA A 107 3.15 -10.94 -12.11
N CYS A 108 2.86 -9.83 -12.78
CA CYS A 108 3.57 -8.57 -12.62
C CYS A 108 2.71 -7.36 -12.98
N GLU A 109 3.08 -6.19 -12.47
CA GLU A 109 2.50 -4.90 -12.84
C GLU A 109 3.57 -3.84 -13.09
N LEU A 110 3.47 -3.13 -14.21
CA LEU A 110 4.47 -2.18 -14.64
C LEU A 110 3.80 -0.93 -15.21
N VAL A 111 4.18 0.23 -14.67
CA VAL A 111 3.93 1.52 -15.33
C VAL A 111 5.16 1.93 -16.12
N ASN A 112 4.99 2.29 -17.38
CA ASN A 112 6.07 2.73 -18.24
C ASN A 112 5.72 4.05 -18.94
N MET A 113 6.61 5.04 -18.81
CA MET A 113 6.52 6.26 -19.59
C MET A 113 6.89 5.96 -21.05
N VAL A 114 6.08 6.45 -21.98
CA VAL A 114 6.31 6.31 -23.42
C VAL A 114 6.14 7.65 -24.14
N ASP A 115 6.63 7.73 -25.37
CA ASP A 115 6.43 8.91 -26.22
C ASP A 115 4.99 9.03 -26.72
N SER A 116 4.60 10.24 -27.12
CA SER A 116 3.23 10.51 -27.59
C SER A 116 2.81 9.67 -28.78
N ASP A 117 3.77 9.22 -29.59
CA ASP A 117 3.52 8.51 -30.84
C ASP A 117 3.34 7.00 -30.62
N ASP A 118 3.75 6.49 -29.45
CA ASP A 118 3.73 5.06 -29.08
C ASP A 118 2.55 4.69 -28.16
N ILE A 119 1.57 5.58 -28.02
CA ILE A 119 0.42 5.43 -27.11
C ILE A 119 -0.90 5.90 -27.72
N THR A 120 -1.95 5.10 -27.52
CA THR A 120 -3.33 5.48 -27.86
C THR A 120 -4.14 5.70 -26.59
N ASP A 121 -4.60 6.94 -26.36
CA ASP A 121 -5.34 7.28 -25.14
C ASP A 121 -6.64 6.48 -25.02
N GLY A 122 -6.89 5.91 -23.84
CA GLY A 122 -8.08 5.12 -23.55
C GLY A 122 -8.08 3.72 -24.15
N LYS A 123 -6.99 3.31 -24.82
CA LYS A 123 -6.89 1.95 -25.35
C LYS A 123 -6.72 0.96 -24.19
N ILE A 124 -7.60 -0.02 -24.13
CA ILE A 124 -7.53 -1.18 -23.25
C ILE A 124 -7.39 -2.41 -24.14
N GLU A 125 -6.36 -3.23 -23.90
CA GLU A 125 -6.07 -4.42 -24.70
C GLU A 125 -5.97 -5.66 -23.80
N ILE A 126 -6.67 -6.72 -24.18
CA ILE A 126 -6.63 -8.02 -23.48
C ILE A 126 -5.84 -9.00 -24.34
N ILE A 127 -4.76 -9.55 -23.78
CA ILE A 127 -3.87 -10.50 -24.48
C ILE A 127 -3.92 -11.84 -23.76
N GLY A 128 -4.78 -12.75 -24.23
CA GLY A 128 -5.03 -14.05 -23.61
C GLY A 128 -6.52 -14.26 -23.29
N PRO A 129 -6.86 -15.30 -22.51
CA PRO A 129 -8.25 -15.55 -22.09
C PRO A 129 -8.78 -14.43 -21.18
N ASP A 130 -10.05 -14.07 -21.34
CA ASP A 130 -10.78 -13.18 -20.43
C ASP A 130 -11.44 -14.00 -19.30
N ILE A 131 -11.99 -13.35 -18.28
CA ILE A 131 -12.62 -13.98 -17.10
C ILE A 131 -13.71 -14.97 -17.51
N ALA A 132 -14.49 -14.66 -18.55
CA ALA A 132 -15.57 -15.53 -19.04
C ALA A 132 -15.08 -16.88 -19.59
N ASP A 133 -13.84 -16.94 -20.07
CA ASP A 133 -13.22 -18.16 -20.64
C ASP A 133 -12.42 -18.96 -19.59
N MET A 134 -12.32 -18.45 -18.36
CA MET A 134 -11.57 -19.07 -17.27
C MET A 134 -12.44 -20.03 -16.46
N GLU A 135 -11.81 -21.09 -15.95
CA GLU A 135 -12.43 -22.07 -15.07
C GLU A 135 -12.45 -21.58 -13.62
N GLU A 136 -13.60 -21.77 -12.95
CA GLU A 136 -13.77 -21.45 -11.53
C GLU A 136 -12.74 -22.20 -10.65
N GLY A 137 -12.17 -21.48 -9.69
CA GLY A 137 -11.24 -21.98 -8.68
C GLY A 137 -9.80 -22.15 -9.17
N LYS A 138 -9.47 -21.73 -10.39
CA LYS A 138 -8.12 -21.84 -10.97
C LYS A 138 -7.30 -20.56 -10.82
N ALA A 139 -5.98 -20.74 -10.98
CA ALA A 139 -5.01 -19.66 -11.02
C ALA A 139 -4.52 -19.46 -12.46
N TYR A 140 -4.41 -18.20 -12.88
CA TYR A 140 -3.97 -17.80 -14.23
C TYR A 140 -2.84 -16.76 -14.13
N PRO A 141 -1.96 -16.66 -15.13
CA PRO A 141 -0.93 -15.61 -15.13
C PRO A 141 -1.56 -14.23 -15.37
N MET A 142 -0.93 -13.17 -14.88
CA MET A 142 -1.40 -11.79 -15.09
C MET A 142 -0.24 -10.82 -15.26
N GLY A 143 -0.19 -10.14 -16.41
CA GLY A 143 0.67 -9.00 -16.66
C GLY A 143 -0.19 -7.74 -16.79
N ILE A 144 0.07 -6.74 -15.95
CA ILE A 144 -0.57 -5.41 -16.07
C ILE A 144 0.48 -4.45 -16.59
N LEU A 145 0.37 -4.03 -17.84
CA LEU A 145 1.23 -2.99 -18.41
C LEU A 145 0.42 -1.72 -18.62
N ILE A 146 0.81 -0.64 -17.94
CA ILE A 146 0.21 0.68 -18.13
C ILE A 146 1.24 1.57 -18.81
N LYS A 147 0.94 1.99 -20.04
CA LYS A 147 1.72 2.99 -20.75
C LYS A 147 1.16 4.37 -20.45
N VAL A 148 2.04 5.31 -20.16
CA VAL A 148 1.66 6.67 -19.79
C VAL A 148 2.44 7.68 -20.59
N TYR A 149 1.73 8.71 -21.07
CA TYR A 149 2.34 9.91 -21.60
C TYR A 149 1.74 11.14 -20.93
N GLY A 150 2.57 12.12 -20.64
CA GLY A 150 2.13 13.45 -20.23
C GLY A 150 3.23 14.46 -20.36
N ARG A 151 2.88 15.70 -20.73
CA ARG A 151 3.86 16.80 -20.89
C ARG A 151 4.61 17.13 -19.60
N LYS A 152 3.99 16.84 -18.45
CA LYS A 152 4.57 17.00 -17.11
C LYS A 152 4.97 15.67 -16.48
N PHE A 153 4.80 14.55 -17.18
CA PHE A 153 5.14 13.23 -16.67
C PHE A 153 6.65 13.03 -16.73
N GLN A 154 7.20 12.39 -15.70
CA GLN A 154 8.61 12.04 -15.60
C GLN A 154 8.71 10.56 -15.24
N SER A 155 9.80 9.89 -15.62
CA SER A 155 10.04 8.49 -15.26
C SER A 155 10.00 8.25 -13.75
N ASP A 156 10.31 9.29 -12.97
CA ASP A 156 10.28 9.27 -11.50
C ASP A 156 8.85 9.16 -10.95
N PHE A 157 7.83 9.42 -11.76
CA PHE A 157 6.43 9.25 -11.41
C PHE A 157 5.88 7.86 -11.76
N GLU A 158 6.64 7.01 -12.47
CA GLU A 158 6.21 5.65 -12.79
C GLU A 158 5.84 4.85 -11.53
N PRO A 159 6.68 4.77 -10.47
CA PRO A 159 6.36 3.96 -9.30
C PRO A 159 5.20 4.56 -8.49
N VAL A 160 5.02 5.89 -8.51
CA VAL A 160 3.89 6.57 -7.87
C VAL A 160 2.57 6.10 -8.47
N LEU A 161 2.48 6.04 -9.81
CA LEU A 161 1.30 5.52 -10.50
C LEU A 161 1.15 4.02 -10.32
N GLU A 162 2.26 3.28 -10.35
CA GLU A 162 2.26 1.82 -10.18
C GLU A 162 1.63 1.44 -8.83
N ARG A 163 1.95 2.19 -7.77
CA ARG A 163 1.33 1.99 -6.46
C ARG A 163 -0.19 2.19 -6.45
N ARG A 164 -0.75 2.98 -7.37
CA ARG A 164 -2.19 3.23 -7.47
C ARG A 164 -2.96 2.09 -8.12
N ILE A 165 -2.29 1.18 -8.84
CA ILE A 165 -2.90 -0.06 -9.36
C ILE A 165 -3.60 -0.80 -8.23
N HIS A 166 -2.92 -0.93 -7.07
CA HIS A 166 -3.52 -1.54 -5.89
C HIS A 166 -4.85 -0.91 -5.47
N TYR A 167 -4.94 0.42 -5.43
CA TYR A 167 -6.15 1.10 -4.98
C TYR A 167 -7.24 1.00 -6.04
N PHE A 168 -6.92 1.28 -7.29
CA PHE A 168 -7.90 1.35 -8.36
C PHE A 168 -8.49 -0.02 -8.67
N MET A 169 -7.72 -1.10 -8.53
CA MET A 169 -8.28 -2.45 -8.61
C MET A 169 -9.22 -2.75 -7.42
N ASN A 170 -8.81 -2.44 -6.18
CA ASN A 170 -9.64 -2.66 -4.99
C ASN A 170 -10.86 -1.73 -4.89
N TYR A 171 -11.00 -0.75 -5.79
CA TYR A 171 -12.22 0.07 -5.86
C TYR A 171 -13.38 -0.66 -6.52
N GLY A 172 -13.15 -1.75 -7.27
CA GLY A 172 -14.23 -2.56 -7.83
C GLY A 172 -14.78 -3.55 -6.80
N GLU A 173 -16.10 -3.56 -6.60
CA GLU A 173 -16.79 -4.58 -5.81
C GLU A 173 -16.49 -5.99 -6.34
N GLY A 174 -16.06 -6.90 -5.46
CA GLY A 174 -15.70 -8.26 -5.84
C GLY A 174 -14.37 -8.37 -6.61
N VAL A 175 -13.54 -7.32 -6.59
CA VAL A 175 -12.15 -7.33 -7.07
C VAL A 175 -11.22 -7.09 -5.90
N TRP A 176 -10.20 -7.92 -5.77
CA TRP A 176 -9.20 -7.79 -4.71
C TRP A 176 -7.79 -7.81 -5.29
N HIS A 177 -6.96 -6.89 -4.83
CA HIS A 177 -5.55 -6.80 -5.20
C HIS A 177 -4.68 -6.62 -3.95
N MET A 178 -3.52 -7.27 -3.90
CA MET A 178 -2.52 -7.11 -2.85
C MET A 178 -1.13 -7.30 -3.41
N GLY A 179 -0.12 -6.79 -2.71
CA GLY A 179 1.26 -6.83 -3.18
C GLY A 179 1.55 -5.69 -4.15
N GLN A 180 2.59 -5.87 -4.94
CA GLN A 180 3.13 -4.89 -5.88
C GLN A 180 4.09 -5.56 -6.86
N ARG A 181 4.49 -4.84 -7.92
CA ARG A 181 5.53 -5.30 -8.86
C ARG A 181 5.23 -6.73 -9.35
N ASP A 182 6.17 -7.66 -9.18
CA ASP A 182 6.07 -9.08 -9.53
C ASP A 182 5.58 -9.98 -8.37
N GLN A 183 5.22 -9.38 -7.24
CA GLN A 183 4.69 -10.06 -6.06
C GLN A 183 3.22 -9.72 -5.82
N ASN A 184 2.54 -9.28 -6.87
CA ASN A 184 1.12 -8.98 -6.78
C ASN A 184 0.28 -10.28 -6.68
N TRP A 185 -0.90 -10.12 -6.11
CA TRP A 185 -1.88 -11.18 -5.94
C TRP A 185 -3.27 -10.59 -6.09
N MET A 186 -4.04 -11.17 -7.01
CA MET A 186 -5.35 -10.70 -7.40
C MET A 186 -6.39 -11.80 -7.27
N ARG A 187 -7.62 -11.40 -6.95
CA ARG A 187 -8.80 -12.27 -6.96
C ARG A 187 -9.99 -11.55 -7.56
N ILE A 188 -10.81 -12.32 -8.28
CA ILE A 188 -12.13 -11.90 -8.73
C ILE A 188 -13.16 -12.80 -8.06
N SER A 189 -14.24 -12.22 -7.53
CA SER A 189 -15.30 -12.96 -6.85
C SER A 189 -16.26 -13.61 -7.85
N LYS A 190 -16.97 -14.65 -7.40
CA LYS A 190 -18.08 -15.26 -8.15
C LYS A 190 -19.22 -14.26 -8.38
N GLY A 191 -19.41 -13.30 -7.47
CA GLY A 191 -20.40 -12.23 -7.60
C GLY A 191 -20.08 -11.30 -8.76
N ALA A 192 -18.83 -10.83 -8.86
CA ALA A 192 -18.38 -10.00 -9.97
C ALA A 192 -18.49 -10.72 -11.31
N GLN A 193 -18.08 -11.99 -11.38
CA GLN A 193 -18.24 -12.79 -12.59
C GLN A 193 -19.71 -12.98 -12.98
N ALA A 194 -20.60 -13.25 -12.02
CA ALA A 194 -22.03 -13.41 -12.28
C ALA A 194 -22.71 -12.11 -12.73
N ALA A 195 -22.19 -10.96 -12.32
CA ALA A 195 -22.61 -9.64 -12.81
C ALA A 195 -22.13 -9.36 -14.25
N GLY A 196 -21.23 -10.18 -14.80
CA GLY A 196 -20.68 -10.03 -16.15
C GLY A 196 -19.38 -9.22 -16.20
N PHE A 197 -18.66 -9.08 -15.08
CA PHE A 197 -17.39 -8.37 -15.02
C PHE A 197 -16.30 -9.02 -15.89
N THR A 198 -15.60 -8.21 -16.68
CA THR A 198 -14.50 -8.64 -17.56
C THR A 198 -13.17 -7.96 -17.22
N LEU A 199 -12.06 -8.47 -17.75
CA LEU A 199 -10.78 -7.76 -17.65
C LEU A 199 -10.84 -6.38 -18.30
N ASN A 200 -11.60 -6.23 -19.38
CA ASN A 200 -11.80 -4.92 -20.00
C ASN A 200 -12.44 -3.91 -19.02
N ASP A 201 -13.38 -4.36 -18.20
CA ASP A 201 -14.00 -3.50 -17.16
C ASP A 201 -13.00 -3.13 -16.06
N LEU A 202 -12.11 -4.04 -15.67
CA LEU A 202 -10.99 -3.72 -14.78
C LEU A 202 -10.09 -2.62 -15.38
N GLY A 203 -9.80 -2.71 -16.67
CA GLY A 203 -9.08 -1.68 -17.42
C GLY A 203 -9.80 -0.33 -17.40
N LYS A 204 -11.14 -0.31 -17.57
CA LYS A 204 -11.94 0.93 -17.50
C LYS A 204 -11.89 1.57 -16.12
N ILE A 205 -12.00 0.77 -15.05
CA ILE A 205 -11.88 1.25 -13.67
C ILE A 205 -10.53 1.93 -13.47
N MET A 206 -9.43 1.24 -13.79
CA MET A 206 -8.09 1.80 -13.66
C MET A 206 -7.94 3.08 -14.49
N TYR A 207 -8.29 3.06 -15.77
CA TYR A 207 -8.22 4.23 -16.65
C TYR A 207 -8.99 5.43 -16.07
N GLY A 208 -10.22 5.20 -15.61
CA GLY A 208 -11.07 6.24 -15.05
C GLY A 208 -10.47 6.87 -13.80
N TYR A 209 -10.00 6.06 -12.85
CA TYR A 209 -9.38 6.60 -11.63
C TYR A 209 -8.02 7.26 -11.87
N PHE A 210 -7.18 6.71 -12.76
CA PHE A 210 -5.93 7.38 -13.15
C PHE A 210 -6.19 8.76 -13.74
N LYS A 211 -7.12 8.85 -14.70
CA LYS A 211 -7.47 10.14 -15.33
C LYS A 211 -8.17 11.08 -14.36
N LYS A 212 -8.91 10.58 -13.37
CA LYS A 212 -9.58 11.40 -12.36
C LYS A 212 -8.60 12.00 -11.37
N GLU A 213 -7.69 11.19 -10.84
CA GLU A 213 -6.78 11.60 -9.75
C GLU A 213 -5.49 12.22 -10.26
N TYR A 214 -4.99 11.82 -11.43
CA TYR A 214 -3.69 12.23 -11.97
C TYR A 214 -3.79 13.02 -13.28
N ALA A 215 -4.95 13.62 -13.57
CA ALA A 215 -5.20 14.44 -14.77
C ALA A 215 -4.12 15.52 -15.02
N ALA A 216 -3.51 16.04 -13.95
CA ALA A 216 -2.51 17.09 -14.03
C ALA A 216 -1.19 16.63 -14.66
N ILE A 217 -0.88 15.33 -14.61
CA ILE A 217 0.38 14.76 -15.10
C ILE A 217 0.20 13.66 -16.15
N VAL A 218 -0.98 13.03 -16.22
CA VAL A 218 -1.32 11.99 -17.20
C VAL A 218 -2.17 12.60 -18.33
N ASP A 219 -1.54 12.87 -19.48
CA ASP A 219 -2.27 13.34 -20.67
C ASP A 219 -2.89 12.16 -21.44
N ARG A 220 -2.16 11.05 -21.62
CA ARG A 220 -2.62 9.82 -22.32
C ARG A 220 -2.28 8.57 -21.53
N LEU A 221 -3.19 7.59 -21.54
CA LEU A 221 -3.02 6.33 -20.83
C LEU A 221 -3.55 5.14 -21.65
N GLU A 222 -2.75 4.09 -21.78
CA GLU A 222 -3.09 2.82 -22.42
C GLU A 222 -2.83 1.69 -21.42
N ILE A 223 -3.75 0.73 -21.33
CA ILE A 223 -3.66 -0.40 -20.40
C ILE A 223 -3.66 -1.70 -21.20
N GLN A 224 -2.72 -2.58 -20.90
CA GLN A 224 -2.69 -3.95 -21.41
C GLN A 224 -2.83 -4.92 -20.24
N LEU A 225 -3.80 -5.82 -20.32
CA LEU A 225 -4.02 -6.90 -19.37
C LEU A 225 -3.73 -8.22 -20.07
N ILE A 226 -2.68 -8.90 -19.61
CA ILE A 226 -2.08 -10.04 -20.28
C ILE A 226 -2.29 -11.28 -19.45
N THR A 227 -2.98 -12.27 -19.99
CA THR A 227 -3.27 -13.57 -19.37
C THR A 227 -2.74 -14.74 -20.18
N ASP A 228 -2.09 -14.47 -21.31
CA ASP A 228 -1.26 -15.44 -22.02
C ASP A 228 0.09 -15.63 -21.30
N GLN A 229 0.41 -16.89 -20.98
CA GLN A 229 1.60 -17.24 -20.19
C GLN A 229 2.91 -16.73 -20.82
N ALA A 230 3.10 -16.91 -22.13
CA ALA A 230 4.35 -16.54 -22.79
C ALA A 230 4.51 -15.01 -22.87
N ALA A 231 3.41 -14.30 -23.09
CA ALA A 231 3.41 -12.84 -23.08
C ALA A 231 3.66 -12.28 -21.67
N VAL A 232 3.13 -12.90 -20.62
CA VAL A 232 3.41 -12.51 -19.22
C VAL A 232 4.88 -12.72 -18.87
N GLU A 233 5.48 -13.84 -19.26
CA GLU A 233 6.92 -14.11 -19.02
C GLU A 233 7.81 -13.07 -19.69
N LYS A 234 7.47 -12.66 -20.92
CA LYS A 234 8.20 -11.59 -21.60
C LYS A 234 8.07 -10.23 -20.89
N LEU A 235 6.87 -9.88 -20.45
CA LEU A 235 6.66 -8.63 -19.70
C LEU A 235 7.41 -8.67 -18.37
N LEU A 236 7.48 -9.83 -17.71
CA LEU A 236 8.18 -9.99 -16.44
C LEU A 236 9.68 -9.67 -16.58
N ASP A 237 10.33 -10.15 -17.64
CA ASP A 237 11.75 -9.83 -17.90
C ASP A 237 11.96 -8.31 -18.06
N GLU A 238 11.07 -7.63 -18.79
CA GLU A 238 11.11 -6.17 -18.98
C GLU A 238 10.86 -5.44 -17.64
N ALA A 239 9.94 -5.94 -16.84
CA ALA A 239 9.57 -5.39 -15.53
C ALA A 239 10.72 -5.53 -14.52
N HIS A 240 11.37 -6.70 -14.44
CA HIS A 240 12.53 -6.93 -13.58
C HIS A 240 13.68 -5.97 -13.86
N ALA A 241 14.00 -5.71 -15.14
CA ALA A 241 15.02 -4.75 -15.51
C ALA A 241 14.66 -3.31 -15.04
N LYS A 242 13.39 -2.93 -15.15
CA LYS A 242 12.89 -1.63 -14.66
C LYS A 242 12.91 -1.54 -13.14
N TYR A 243 12.50 -2.59 -12.43
CA TYR A 243 12.53 -2.63 -10.97
C TYR A 243 13.96 -2.51 -10.44
N GLN A 244 14.90 -3.27 -11.03
CA GLN A 244 16.32 -3.18 -10.65
C GLN A 244 16.86 -1.76 -10.85
N SER A 245 16.61 -1.14 -12.01
CA SER A 245 17.06 0.22 -12.26
C SER A 245 16.46 1.25 -11.29
N ARG A 246 15.24 1.03 -10.79
CA ARG A 246 14.63 1.91 -9.76
C ARG A 246 15.30 1.70 -8.40
N ASP A 247 15.60 0.46 -8.05
CA ASP A 247 16.24 0.11 -6.78
C ASP A 247 17.70 0.61 -6.75
N ASP A 248 18.45 0.51 -7.85
CA ASP A 248 19.83 1.02 -7.97
C ASP A 248 19.93 2.54 -7.70
N ARG A 249 18.88 3.30 -8.04
CA ARG A 249 18.85 4.75 -7.79
C ARG A 249 18.76 5.09 -6.30
N LEU A 250 18.13 4.23 -5.52
CA LEU A 250 18.00 4.40 -4.07
C LEU A 250 19.28 4.01 -3.34
N GLU A 251 20.07 3.09 -3.93
CA GLU A 251 21.28 2.54 -3.30
C GLU A 251 22.33 3.59 -2.93
N THR A 252 22.34 4.75 -3.59
CA THR A 252 23.31 5.83 -3.33
C THR A 252 22.83 6.87 -2.33
N LEU A 253 21.53 6.87 -2.00
CA LEU A 253 20.94 7.85 -1.09
C LEU A 253 21.05 7.36 0.37
N ARG A 254 21.42 8.25 1.28
CA ARG A 254 21.62 7.95 2.72
C ARG A 254 20.70 8.81 3.56
N ASP A 255 20.31 8.30 4.72
CA ASP A 255 19.47 9.04 5.66
C ASP A 255 20.18 10.31 6.15
N GLU A 256 21.52 10.28 6.30
CA GLU A 256 22.31 11.48 6.67
C GLU A 256 22.45 12.51 5.54
N ALA A 257 22.11 12.17 4.30
CA ALA A 257 22.27 13.04 3.15
C ALA A 257 21.02 13.89 2.86
N VAL A 258 19.95 13.71 3.64
CA VAL A 258 18.68 14.42 3.48
C VAL A 258 18.33 15.14 4.77
N ASP A 259 17.56 16.22 4.67
CA ASP A 259 17.01 16.96 5.82
C ASP A 259 15.53 16.63 6.07
N GLU A 260 14.93 15.82 5.20
CA GLU A 260 13.50 15.51 5.21
C GLU A 260 13.25 14.01 4.99
N PHE A 261 12.39 13.43 5.82
CA PHE A 261 11.72 12.15 5.55
C PHE A 261 10.28 12.41 5.10
N TYR A 262 9.55 11.34 4.76
CA TYR A 262 8.14 11.47 4.38
C TYR A 262 7.25 10.55 5.20
N THR A 263 6.07 11.04 5.54
CA THR A 263 4.97 10.18 6.00
C THR A 263 4.34 9.44 4.83
N CYS A 264 3.62 8.36 5.12
CA CYS A 264 2.63 7.81 4.22
C CYS A 264 1.42 7.29 5.04
N THR A 265 0.25 7.90 4.82
CA THR A 265 -1.02 7.49 5.46
C THR A 265 -1.92 6.67 4.55
N LEU A 266 -1.39 6.19 3.44
CA LEU A 266 -2.18 5.55 2.38
C LEU A 266 -2.93 4.30 2.86
N CYS A 267 -2.40 3.58 3.85
CA CYS A 267 -3.03 2.38 4.41
C CYS A 267 -4.04 2.67 5.55
N GLN A 268 -4.33 3.94 5.86
CA GLN A 268 -5.32 4.28 6.89
C GLN A 268 -6.76 3.94 6.51
N SER A 269 -7.02 3.61 5.24
CA SER A 269 -8.30 3.06 4.77
C SER A 269 -8.70 1.79 5.53
N PHE A 270 -7.75 0.92 5.86
CA PHE A 270 -7.99 -0.33 6.59
C PHE A 270 -7.22 -0.45 7.92
N ALA A 271 -6.21 0.40 8.16
CA ALA A 271 -5.47 0.48 9.42
C ALA A 271 -5.47 1.94 9.96
N PRO A 272 -6.58 2.42 10.54
CA PRO A 272 -6.79 3.85 10.82
C PRO A 272 -5.77 4.50 11.77
N THR A 273 -5.09 3.69 12.58
CA THR A 273 -4.08 4.15 13.53
C THR A 273 -2.65 3.81 13.10
N HIS A 274 -2.45 3.51 11.82
CA HIS A 274 -1.13 3.26 11.26
C HIS A 274 -0.60 4.49 10.51
N ILE A 275 0.72 4.65 10.51
CA ILE A 275 1.46 5.57 9.67
C ILE A 275 2.82 4.95 9.32
N CYS A 276 3.23 5.06 8.06
CA CYS A 276 4.60 4.77 7.64
C CYS A 276 5.44 6.04 7.70
N PHE A 277 6.69 5.91 8.15
CA PHE A 277 7.74 6.91 7.95
C PHE A 277 8.75 6.33 6.97
N VAL A 278 9.01 7.04 5.89
CA VAL A 278 9.83 6.58 4.77
C VAL A 278 11.08 7.44 4.71
N SER A 279 12.24 6.78 4.79
CA SER A 279 13.56 7.39 4.63
C SER A 279 14.30 6.77 3.45
N PRO A 280 15.37 7.39 2.94
CA PRO A 280 16.21 6.79 1.89
C PRO A 280 16.59 5.34 2.17
N GLU A 281 16.92 5.02 3.42
CA GLU A 281 17.38 3.71 3.86
C GLU A 281 16.31 2.90 4.59
N ARG A 282 15.06 3.38 4.65
CA ARG A 282 13.91 2.64 5.17
C ARG A 282 12.70 2.86 4.30
N THR A 283 12.53 1.96 3.33
CA THR A 283 11.35 1.91 2.46
C THR A 283 10.09 1.68 3.28
N GLY A 284 8.94 2.14 2.76
CA GLY A 284 7.64 1.78 3.31
C GLY A 284 7.51 0.25 3.38
N LEU A 285 6.87 -0.26 4.43
CA LEU A 285 6.79 -1.70 4.72
C LEU A 285 6.14 -2.53 3.60
N CYS A 286 5.36 -1.89 2.72
CA CYS A 286 4.83 -2.54 1.53
C CYS A 286 5.91 -2.91 0.51
N GLY A 287 7.01 -2.15 0.45
CA GLY A 287 8.11 -2.26 -0.53
C GLY A 287 7.95 -1.40 -1.80
N ALA A 288 6.76 -0.86 -2.11
CA ALA A 288 6.51 -0.01 -3.30
C ALA A 288 6.50 1.49 -3.02
N VAL A 289 6.82 1.92 -1.81
CA VAL A 289 6.95 3.35 -1.49
C VAL A 289 8.34 3.58 -0.96
N SER A 290 9.24 4.00 -1.84
CA SER A 290 10.55 4.53 -1.47
C SER A 290 10.47 6.01 -1.05
N TRP A 291 11.58 6.55 -0.57
CA TRP A 291 11.67 7.97 -0.25
C TRP A 291 11.46 8.87 -1.47
N LEU A 292 12.01 8.47 -2.64
CA LEU A 292 11.79 9.19 -3.90
C LEU A 292 10.32 9.15 -4.32
N ASP A 293 9.65 8.01 -4.14
CA ASP A 293 8.23 7.88 -4.47
C ASP A 293 7.36 8.73 -3.55
N ALA A 294 7.67 8.75 -2.25
CA ALA A 294 6.95 9.57 -1.28
C ALA A 294 7.13 11.07 -1.56
N LYS A 295 8.34 11.49 -1.93
CA LYS A 295 8.63 12.84 -2.39
C LYS A 295 7.85 13.21 -3.65
N ALA A 296 7.91 12.36 -4.68
CA ALA A 296 7.17 12.57 -5.93
C ALA A 296 5.65 12.61 -5.69
N THR A 297 5.13 11.77 -4.79
CA THR A 297 3.72 11.77 -4.40
C THR A 297 3.32 13.12 -3.80
N TYR A 298 4.16 13.69 -2.92
CA TYR A 298 3.92 15.03 -2.35
C TYR A 298 4.01 16.14 -3.41
N GLU A 299 4.96 16.05 -4.35
CA GLU A 299 5.09 17.04 -5.44
C GLU A 299 3.87 17.05 -6.37
N ILE A 300 3.24 15.88 -6.57
CA ILE A 300 2.02 15.72 -7.36
C ILE A 300 0.80 16.23 -6.57
N ASP A 301 0.67 15.85 -5.30
CA ASP A 301 -0.44 16.23 -4.43
C ASP A 301 0.06 16.69 -3.04
N PRO A 302 0.26 18.01 -2.84
CA PRO A 302 0.75 18.56 -1.58
C PRO A 302 -0.20 18.38 -0.38
N VAL A 303 -1.49 18.07 -0.62
CA VAL A 303 -2.46 17.79 0.45
C VAL A 303 -2.76 16.29 0.58
N GLY A 304 -2.02 15.46 -0.14
CA GLY A 304 -2.19 14.02 -0.20
C GLY A 304 -1.60 13.27 0.99
N VAL A 305 -1.43 11.96 0.79
CA VAL A 305 -1.07 10.99 1.84
C VAL A 305 0.40 11.00 2.26
N CYS A 306 1.27 11.58 1.44
CA CYS A 306 2.69 11.71 1.73
C CYS A 306 3.00 13.17 2.08
N GLN A 307 3.58 13.39 3.26
CA GLN A 307 3.90 14.72 3.77
C GLN A 307 5.34 14.77 4.27
N PRO A 308 6.11 15.83 3.95
CA PRO A 308 7.49 15.96 4.37
C PRO A 308 7.60 16.15 5.88
N ILE A 309 8.67 15.64 6.46
CA ILE A 309 8.98 15.69 7.89
C ILE A 309 10.41 16.17 8.05
N ASP A 310 10.59 17.27 8.78
CA ASP A 310 11.90 17.83 9.06
C ASP A 310 12.67 16.94 10.06
N ILE A 311 13.78 16.35 9.62
CA ILE A 311 14.64 15.47 10.43
C ILE A 311 16.00 16.10 10.76
N THR A 312 16.10 17.44 10.64
CA THR A 312 17.30 18.20 11.00
C THR A 312 17.65 18.08 12.49
N GLU A 313 18.89 18.41 12.84
CA GLU A 313 19.44 18.24 14.20
C GLU A 313 18.58 18.80 15.33
N LYS A 314 17.85 19.90 15.09
CA LYS A 314 16.98 20.53 16.09
C LYS A 314 15.83 19.63 16.57
N ASN A 315 15.46 18.64 15.76
CA ASN A 315 14.36 17.72 16.04
C ASN A 315 14.85 16.36 16.58
N ILE A 316 16.16 16.10 16.61
CA ILE A 316 16.70 14.84 17.12
C ILE A 316 16.46 14.75 18.63
N ILE A 317 15.82 13.66 19.07
CA ILE A 317 15.70 13.27 20.47
C ILE A 317 16.76 12.20 20.80
N ASP A 318 16.84 11.16 19.96
CA ASP A 318 17.81 10.07 20.09
C ASP A 318 18.32 9.68 18.70
N LYS A 319 19.61 9.93 18.44
CA LYS A 319 20.23 9.64 17.14
C LYS A 319 20.44 8.14 16.93
N GLU A 320 20.72 7.38 17.99
CA GLU A 320 21.01 5.95 17.90
C GLU A 320 19.74 5.17 17.56
N LYS A 321 18.65 5.44 18.30
CA LYS A 321 17.34 4.83 18.05
C LYS A 321 16.57 5.44 16.88
N GLY A 322 17.01 6.60 16.40
CA GLY A 322 16.31 7.36 15.37
C GLY A 322 14.95 7.85 15.88
N GLU A 323 14.95 8.59 16.99
CA GLU A 323 13.79 9.29 17.51
C GLU A 323 13.89 10.79 17.20
N TRP A 324 12.85 11.32 16.57
CA TRP A 324 12.72 12.75 16.27
C TRP A 324 11.40 13.29 16.81
N SER A 325 11.43 14.50 17.35
CA SER A 325 10.23 15.20 17.83
C SER A 325 9.21 15.45 16.71
N SER A 326 9.68 15.66 15.48
CA SER A 326 8.86 15.83 14.28
C SER A 326 8.13 14.54 13.88
N ILE A 327 8.81 13.39 13.91
CA ILE A 327 8.21 12.07 13.72
C ILE A 327 7.16 11.79 14.80
N ASN A 328 7.48 12.05 16.06
CA ASN A 328 6.55 11.86 17.18
C ASN A 328 5.30 12.74 17.04
N THR A 329 5.46 13.98 16.56
CA THR A 329 4.34 14.90 16.29
C THR A 329 3.41 14.35 15.22
N GLU A 330 3.95 13.89 14.08
CA GLU A 330 3.16 13.29 13.01
C GLU A 330 2.51 11.97 13.46
N ALA A 331 3.22 11.13 14.22
CA ALA A 331 2.66 9.90 14.77
C ALA A 331 1.43 10.21 15.63
N ALA A 332 1.55 11.14 16.58
CA ALA A 332 0.44 11.51 17.46
C ALA A 332 -0.75 12.10 16.67
N ALA A 333 -0.49 12.99 15.71
CA ALA A 333 -1.52 13.66 14.93
C ALA A 333 -2.28 12.68 14.00
N ARG A 334 -1.55 11.79 13.32
CA ARG A 334 -2.09 10.93 12.25
C ARG A 334 -2.66 9.62 12.79
N THR A 335 -2.31 9.22 14.01
CA THR A 335 -2.82 7.99 14.63
C THR A 335 -3.89 8.24 15.70
N GLN A 336 -4.47 9.45 15.72
CA GLN A 336 -5.49 9.87 16.71
C GLN A 336 -4.97 9.75 18.15
N GLY A 337 -3.68 10.00 18.35
CA GLY A 337 -2.99 9.92 19.64
C GLY A 337 -2.69 8.50 20.13
N LYS A 338 -2.95 7.45 19.33
CA LYS A 338 -2.68 6.06 19.74
C LYS A 338 -1.19 5.73 19.77
N THR A 339 -0.43 6.27 18.83
CA THR A 339 1.04 6.19 18.81
C THR A 339 1.59 7.59 18.93
N THR A 340 2.33 7.87 19.99
CA THR A 340 2.87 9.21 20.27
C THR A 340 4.36 9.32 19.99
N GLU A 341 5.05 8.19 19.96
CA GLU A 341 6.51 8.13 19.88
C GLU A 341 6.93 6.94 19.01
N VAL A 342 7.92 7.15 18.13
CA VAL A 342 8.41 6.12 17.20
C VAL A 342 9.92 6.20 17.09
N CYS A 343 10.58 5.05 17.23
CA CYS A 343 12.00 4.88 16.96
C CYS A 343 12.20 4.19 15.59
N MET A 344 12.95 4.83 14.70
CA MET A 344 13.19 4.35 13.33
C MET A 344 14.22 3.23 13.24
N TYR A 345 15.09 3.07 14.23
CA TYR A 345 16.27 2.21 14.13
C TYR A 345 16.31 1.08 15.16
N THR A 346 15.19 0.81 15.82
CA THR A 346 15.01 -0.33 16.73
C THR A 346 13.62 -0.93 16.57
N MET A 347 13.51 -2.25 16.76
CA MET A 347 12.24 -2.97 16.88
C MET A 347 11.84 -3.23 18.33
N MET A 348 12.75 -3.00 19.28
CA MET A 348 12.60 -3.34 20.70
C MET A 348 12.01 -2.21 21.53
N ASP A 349 12.18 -0.95 21.11
CA ASP A 349 11.64 0.23 21.79
C ASP A 349 10.79 1.06 20.82
N ARG A 350 9.50 1.19 21.13
CA ARG A 350 8.52 2.00 20.37
C ARG A 350 8.68 1.87 18.84
N PRO A 351 8.61 0.65 18.28
CA PRO A 351 8.78 0.43 16.85
C PRO A 351 7.69 1.15 16.05
N MET A 352 7.95 1.37 14.76
CA MET A 352 6.90 1.76 13.82
C MET A 352 5.80 0.70 13.77
N THR A 353 4.55 1.14 13.70
CA THR A 353 3.40 0.23 13.59
C THR A 353 3.35 -0.44 12.21
N THR A 354 2.61 -1.56 12.09
CA THR A 354 2.39 -2.25 10.81
C THR A 354 0.92 -2.21 10.43
N CYS A 355 0.59 -1.92 9.15
CA CYS A 355 -0.79 -1.99 8.67
C CYS A 355 -1.23 -3.42 8.37
N GLY A 356 -0.71 -4.03 7.31
CA GLY A 356 -1.10 -5.38 6.87
C GLY A 356 -0.57 -5.78 5.50
N CYS A 357 -0.04 -4.82 4.72
CA CYS A 357 0.54 -5.07 3.41
C CYS A 357 2.06 -5.33 3.42
N CYS A 358 2.66 -5.61 4.58
CA CYS A 358 4.09 -5.94 4.68
C CYS A 358 4.46 -7.17 3.83
N GLU A 359 5.63 -7.13 3.20
CA GLU A 359 6.19 -8.29 2.46
C GLU A 359 6.74 -9.31 3.45
N CYS A 360 7.38 -8.83 4.51
CA CYS A 360 8.03 -9.63 5.53
C CYS A 360 7.56 -9.23 6.93
N ILE A 361 7.64 -10.18 7.86
CA ILE A 361 7.52 -9.92 9.30
C ILE A 361 8.78 -10.38 9.98
N LEU A 362 9.38 -9.47 10.74
CA LEU A 362 10.51 -9.70 11.61
C LEU A 362 10.00 -9.96 13.03
N ALA A 363 10.60 -10.92 13.71
CA ALA A 363 10.29 -11.26 15.09
C ALA A 363 11.55 -11.58 15.88
N MET A 364 11.56 -11.18 17.14
CA MET A 364 12.65 -11.44 18.05
C MET A 364 12.65 -12.90 18.52
N LEU A 365 13.82 -13.53 18.46
CA LEU A 365 14.13 -14.85 19.02
C LEU A 365 15.04 -14.65 20.25
N PRO A 366 14.49 -14.64 21.48
CA PRO A 366 15.28 -14.50 22.68
C PRO A 366 16.36 -15.59 22.81
N GLU A 367 16.00 -16.83 22.51
CA GLU A 367 16.87 -18.00 22.65
C GLU A 367 18.14 -17.86 21.82
N CYS A 368 18.04 -17.27 20.63
CA CYS A 368 19.15 -17.10 19.68
C CYS A 368 19.81 -15.71 19.73
N ASN A 369 19.40 -14.85 20.68
CA ASN A 369 19.87 -13.46 20.79
C ASN A 369 19.77 -12.69 19.46
N GLY A 370 18.71 -12.93 18.68
CA GLY A 370 18.60 -12.46 17.30
C GLY A 370 17.15 -12.34 16.81
N PHE A 371 17.01 -12.23 15.49
CA PHE A 371 15.75 -12.05 14.79
C PHE A 371 15.54 -13.17 13.77
N MET A 372 14.30 -13.64 13.65
CA MET A 372 13.83 -14.34 12.45
C MET A 372 13.07 -13.36 11.56
N VAL A 373 13.13 -13.58 10.26
CA VAL A 373 12.22 -12.96 9.28
C VAL A 373 11.42 -14.05 8.57
N THR A 374 10.17 -13.79 8.21
CA THR A 374 9.38 -14.67 7.33
C THR A 374 8.63 -13.83 6.30
N THR A 375 8.28 -14.43 5.17
CA THR A 375 7.65 -13.77 4.01
C THR A 375 6.19 -14.17 3.87
N ARG A 376 5.43 -13.38 3.11
CA ARG A 376 4.03 -13.67 2.79
C ARG A 376 3.85 -14.99 2.04
N GLU A 377 4.83 -15.38 1.25
CA GLU A 377 4.84 -16.55 0.38
C GLU A 377 5.25 -17.81 1.14
N HIS A 378 6.05 -17.67 2.21
CA HIS A 378 6.44 -18.77 3.07
C HIS A 378 5.26 -19.27 3.93
N LYS A 379 4.87 -20.53 3.71
CA LYS A 379 3.72 -21.18 4.36
C LYS A 379 4.11 -22.07 5.54
N GLY A 380 5.41 -22.26 5.76
CA GLY A 380 5.96 -23.12 6.81
C GLY A 380 5.80 -22.52 8.20
N MET A 381 6.19 -23.31 9.20
CA MET A 381 6.27 -22.84 10.57
C MET A 381 7.57 -22.06 10.74
N THR A 382 7.53 -21.02 11.57
CA THR A 382 8.76 -20.29 11.92
C THR A 382 9.23 -20.71 13.32
N PRO A 383 10.47 -20.36 13.68
CA PRO A 383 11.06 -20.76 14.97
C PRO A 383 10.32 -20.27 16.21
N ILE A 384 9.46 -19.27 16.07
CA ILE A 384 8.61 -18.74 17.14
C ILE A 384 7.25 -19.45 17.24
N GLY A 385 7.06 -20.56 16.51
CA GLY A 385 5.84 -21.35 16.55
C GLY A 385 4.62 -20.69 15.89
N MET A 386 4.85 -19.73 14.99
CA MET A 386 3.79 -19.06 14.22
C MET A 386 4.10 -19.07 12.72
N THR A 387 3.06 -19.13 11.88
CA THR A 387 3.19 -18.90 10.44
C THR A 387 3.15 -17.40 10.12
N PHE A 388 3.52 -16.99 8.90
CA PHE A 388 3.34 -15.59 8.47
C PHE A 388 1.91 -15.09 8.68
N SER A 389 0.89 -15.91 8.37
CA SER A 389 -0.52 -15.50 8.50
C SER A 389 -0.91 -15.24 9.96
N THR A 390 -0.39 -16.05 10.90
CA THR A 390 -0.59 -15.85 12.34
C THR A 390 0.11 -14.57 12.81
N LEU A 391 1.35 -14.35 12.36
CA LEU A 391 2.12 -13.14 12.69
C LEU A 391 1.46 -11.88 12.13
N ALA A 392 0.98 -11.92 10.88
CA ALA A 392 0.32 -10.78 10.24
C ALA A 392 -0.93 -10.35 11.02
N GLY A 393 -1.69 -11.30 11.55
CA GLY A 393 -2.84 -11.02 12.41
C GLY A 393 -2.48 -10.42 13.77
N MET A 394 -1.26 -10.69 14.28
CA MET A 394 -0.78 -10.16 15.56
C MET A 394 -0.14 -8.76 15.42
N VAL A 395 0.66 -8.56 14.37
CA VAL A 395 1.49 -7.36 14.18
C VAL A 395 0.74 -6.25 13.43
N GLY A 396 -0.22 -6.61 12.57
CA GLY A 396 -1.02 -5.69 11.78
C GLY A 396 -2.00 -4.81 12.58
N GLY A 397 -2.68 -3.92 11.87
CA GLY A 397 -3.75 -3.07 12.41
C GLY A 397 -3.30 -1.77 13.09
N GLY A 398 -2.02 -1.38 12.94
CA GLY A 398 -1.53 -0.11 13.46
C GLY A 398 -1.31 -0.10 14.97
N ASN A 399 -0.77 -1.19 15.51
CA ASN A 399 -0.34 -1.31 16.92
C ASN A 399 1.20 -1.30 17.00
N GLN A 400 1.75 -0.72 18.07
CA GLN A 400 3.17 -0.90 18.39
C GLN A 400 3.36 -2.24 19.10
N THR A 401 4.22 -3.08 18.55
CA THR A 401 4.45 -4.44 19.03
C THR A 401 5.96 -4.66 19.25
N PRO A 402 6.55 -4.18 20.34
CA PRO A 402 7.97 -4.40 20.63
C PRO A 402 8.38 -5.87 20.46
N GLY A 403 9.46 -6.12 19.73
CA GLY A 403 9.89 -7.46 19.36
C GLY A 403 9.26 -8.01 18.08
N PHE A 404 8.37 -7.26 17.41
CA PHE A 404 7.77 -7.62 16.13
C PHE A 404 7.63 -6.40 15.22
N ILE A 405 7.91 -6.54 13.92
CA ILE A 405 7.69 -5.46 12.97
C ILE A 405 7.49 -5.99 11.54
N GLY A 406 6.53 -5.42 10.81
CA GLY A 406 6.39 -5.64 9.38
C GLY A 406 7.33 -4.73 8.57
N LEU A 407 7.96 -5.27 7.53
CA LEU A 407 8.92 -4.55 6.69
C LEU A 407 8.88 -5.02 5.23
N GLY A 408 9.42 -4.19 4.33
CA GLY A 408 9.68 -4.58 2.94
C GLY A 408 11.01 -5.32 2.84
N ARG A 409 11.15 -6.21 1.85
CA ARG A 409 12.32 -7.11 1.69
C ARG A 409 13.64 -6.36 1.66
N LEU A 410 13.70 -5.25 0.92
CA LEU A 410 14.93 -4.46 0.73
C LEU A 410 15.41 -3.76 2.00
N TYR A 411 14.53 -3.55 2.99
CA TYR A 411 14.96 -2.96 4.27
C TYR A 411 15.91 -3.89 5.04
N ILE A 412 15.84 -5.22 4.83
CA ILE A 412 16.72 -6.20 5.51
C ILE A 412 18.20 -5.93 5.19
N VAL A 413 18.49 -5.53 3.96
CA VAL A 413 19.85 -5.26 3.47
C VAL A 413 20.21 -3.78 3.50
N SER A 414 19.40 -2.95 4.19
CA SER A 414 19.67 -1.53 4.40
C SER A 414 20.73 -1.28 5.48
N ARG A 415 21.57 -0.26 5.31
CA ARG A 415 22.55 0.14 6.34
C ARG A 415 21.88 0.72 7.59
N LYS A 416 20.59 1.04 7.50
CA LYS A 416 19.71 1.41 8.62
C LYS A 416 18.82 0.27 9.09
N PHE A 417 19.08 -0.97 8.67
CA PHE A 417 18.40 -2.14 9.24
C PHE A 417 18.74 -2.25 10.73
N LEU A 418 17.83 -1.75 11.58
CA LEU A 418 17.84 -1.85 13.04
C LEU A 418 19.21 -1.69 13.74
N PRO A 419 20.01 -0.65 13.43
CA PRO A 419 21.36 -0.54 13.97
C PRO A 419 21.41 -0.42 15.50
N ALA A 420 20.37 0.15 16.13
CA ALA A 420 20.30 0.23 17.59
C ALA A 420 20.12 -1.14 18.28
N ASP A 421 19.69 -2.15 17.53
CA ASP A 421 19.56 -3.52 18.03
C ASP A 421 20.74 -4.43 17.61
N GLY A 422 21.72 -3.90 16.88
CA GLY A 422 22.85 -4.66 16.33
C GLY A 422 22.70 -5.08 14.87
N GLY A 423 21.66 -4.59 14.19
CA GLY A 423 21.48 -4.67 12.75
C GLY A 423 21.54 -6.05 12.13
N LEU A 424 22.21 -6.18 10.98
CA LEU A 424 22.16 -7.39 10.17
C LEU A 424 22.74 -8.60 10.90
N GLY A 425 23.72 -8.38 11.79
CA GLY A 425 24.32 -9.43 12.62
C GLY A 425 23.35 -10.15 13.56
N ARG A 426 22.14 -9.60 13.76
CA ARG A 426 21.05 -10.24 14.51
C ARG A 426 20.19 -11.19 13.67
N MET A 427 20.28 -11.18 12.34
CA MET A 427 19.45 -12.05 11.51
C MET A 427 19.89 -13.50 11.65
N VAL A 428 19.12 -14.35 12.33
CA VAL A 428 19.49 -15.75 12.61
C VAL A 428 18.69 -16.77 11.81
N TRP A 429 17.52 -16.39 11.28
CA TRP A 429 16.68 -17.30 10.50
C TRP A 429 15.90 -16.54 9.42
N MET A 430 15.86 -17.09 8.21
CA MET A 430 15.08 -16.55 7.10
C MET A 430 14.65 -17.67 6.14
N PRO A 431 13.49 -17.58 5.47
CA PRO A 431 13.11 -18.54 4.44
C PRO A 431 14.18 -18.62 3.36
N LYS A 432 14.43 -19.84 2.86
CA LYS A 432 15.41 -20.07 1.81
C LYS A 432 15.13 -19.22 0.56
N GLU A 433 13.86 -19.05 0.18
CA GLU A 433 13.49 -18.20 -0.96
C GLU A 433 14.00 -16.75 -0.81
N LEU A 434 13.92 -16.19 0.40
CA LEU A 434 14.32 -14.82 0.68
C LEU A 434 15.84 -14.72 0.75
N LYS A 435 16.49 -15.76 1.30
CA LYS A 435 17.94 -15.87 1.35
C LYS A 435 18.53 -15.93 -0.05
N ASP A 436 17.97 -16.77 -0.90
CA ASP A 436 18.41 -16.93 -2.29
C ASP A 436 18.20 -15.63 -3.08
N GLN A 437 17.10 -14.89 -2.82
CA GLN A 437 16.83 -13.59 -3.44
C GLN A 437 17.82 -12.50 -3.00
N LEU A 438 18.20 -12.46 -1.73
CA LEU A 438 19.03 -11.40 -1.14
C LEU A 438 20.49 -11.82 -0.94
N ALA A 439 20.92 -12.99 -1.44
CA ALA A 439 22.19 -13.61 -1.10
C ALA A 439 23.39 -12.69 -1.34
N ASP A 440 23.43 -12.07 -2.51
CA ASP A 440 24.53 -11.18 -2.90
C ASP A 440 24.58 -9.94 -1.99
N GLN A 441 23.43 -9.29 -1.76
CA GLN A 441 23.36 -8.13 -0.87
C GLN A 441 23.64 -8.48 0.60
N LEU A 442 23.20 -9.64 1.08
CA LEU A 442 23.48 -10.12 2.44
C LEU A 442 24.97 -10.35 2.65
N ASN A 443 25.65 -10.95 1.67
CA ASN A 443 27.08 -11.20 1.72
C ASN A 443 27.88 -9.90 1.62
N GLU A 444 27.48 -8.97 0.74
CA GLU A 444 28.08 -7.64 0.67
C GLU A 444 27.95 -6.89 2.00
N ARG A 445 26.74 -6.85 2.57
CA ARG A 445 26.49 -6.20 3.86
C ARG A 445 27.19 -6.89 5.03
N GLY A 446 27.23 -8.22 5.03
CA GLY A 446 28.00 -8.99 6.00
C GLY A 446 29.48 -8.67 5.96
N LYS A 447 30.05 -8.44 4.77
CA LYS A 447 31.42 -7.99 4.61
C LYS A 447 31.63 -6.56 5.12
N GLU A 448 30.72 -5.65 4.82
CA GLU A 448 30.76 -4.27 5.33
C GLU A 448 30.74 -4.20 6.87
N GLU A 449 29.95 -5.06 7.51
CA GLU A 449 29.84 -5.14 8.98
C GLU A 449 30.90 -6.02 9.64
N GLY A 450 31.75 -6.70 8.85
CA GLY A 450 32.87 -7.50 9.35
C GLY A 450 32.50 -8.93 9.77
N PHE A 451 31.39 -9.48 9.29
CA PHE A 451 30.96 -10.87 9.53
C PHE A 451 31.52 -11.87 8.52
N GLY A 452 32.16 -11.40 7.44
CA GLY A 452 32.82 -12.22 6.42
C GLY A 452 32.08 -12.22 5.08
N ASP A 453 32.66 -12.91 4.09
CA ASP A 453 32.18 -12.89 2.70
C ASP A 453 30.93 -13.78 2.47
N ASN A 454 30.59 -14.68 3.40
CA ASN A 454 29.51 -15.66 3.26
C ASN A 454 28.49 -15.55 4.42
N PHE A 455 28.11 -14.34 4.81
CA PHE A 455 27.18 -14.13 5.92
C PHE A 455 25.83 -14.82 5.69
N ALA A 456 25.34 -14.88 4.45
CA ALA A 456 24.08 -15.56 4.12
C ALA A 456 24.07 -17.05 4.55
N ASP A 457 25.21 -17.74 4.44
CA ASP A 457 25.38 -19.14 4.83
C ASP A 457 25.43 -19.37 6.35
N MET A 458 25.52 -18.29 7.13
CA MET A 458 25.52 -18.33 8.59
C MET A 458 24.11 -18.22 9.16
N ILE A 459 23.14 -17.75 8.37
CA ILE A 459 21.73 -17.61 8.75
C ILE A 459 21.05 -18.96 8.54
N ALA A 460 20.23 -19.43 9.49
CA ALA A 460 19.43 -20.65 9.31
C ALA A 460 18.25 -20.43 8.35
N ASP A 461 17.64 -21.51 7.87
CA ASP A 461 16.40 -21.51 7.09
C ASP A 461 15.58 -22.77 7.39
N GLU A 462 14.44 -22.93 6.73
CA GLU A 462 13.55 -24.09 6.93
C GLU A 462 14.19 -25.44 6.57
N THR A 463 15.31 -25.46 5.84
CA THR A 463 16.06 -26.70 5.55
C THR A 463 17.00 -27.11 6.70
N VAL A 464 17.30 -26.18 7.61
CA VAL A 464 18.04 -26.43 8.85
C VAL A 464 17.09 -26.86 9.97
N GLY A 465 15.99 -26.11 10.16
CA GLY A 465 14.99 -26.39 11.19
C GLY A 465 13.97 -25.25 11.37
N GLU A 466 12.87 -25.58 12.03
CA GLU A 466 11.77 -24.65 12.34
C GLU A 466 11.57 -24.50 13.87
N ASP A 467 12.56 -24.92 14.67
CA ASP A 467 12.53 -24.86 16.14
C ASP A 467 13.82 -24.23 16.71
N PRO A 468 13.76 -23.57 17.88
CA PRO A 468 14.91 -22.88 18.46
C PRO A 468 16.12 -23.78 18.74
N ASP A 469 15.92 -25.05 19.09
CA ASP A 469 17.02 -25.96 19.45
C ASP A 469 17.85 -26.31 18.20
N SER A 470 17.19 -26.69 17.10
CA SER A 470 17.83 -26.97 15.82
C SER A 470 18.59 -25.76 15.28
N ILE A 471 18.01 -24.56 15.44
CA ILE A 471 18.63 -23.32 14.98
C ILE A 471 19.83 -22.96 15.84
N MET A 472 19.71 -23.03 17.17
CA MET A 472 20.83 -22.75 18.06
C MET A 472 22.04 -23.63 17.74
N ALA A 473 21.84 -24.94 17.55
CA ALA A 473 22.93 -25.85 17.19
C ALA A 473 23.63 -25.45 15.88
N PHE A 474 22.88 -25.02 14.87
CA PHE A 474 23.43 -24.52 13.61
C PHE A 474 24.20 -23.20 13.79
N LEU A 475 23.65 -22.25 14.56
CA LEU A 475 24.30 -20.96 14.81
C LEU A 475 25.63 -21.15 15.58
N GLU A 476 25.68 -22.08 16.52
CA GLU A 476 26.90 -22.45 17.23
C GLU A 476 27.95 -23.06 16.29
N GLU A 477 27.55 -24.00 15.43
CA GLU A 477 28.42 -24.62 14.42
C GLU A 477 29.02 -23.58 13.46
N LYS A 478 28.18 -22.64 12.99
CA LYS A 478 28.60 -21.55 12.09
C LYS A 478 29.34 -20.42 12.81
N GLY A 479 29.30 -20.38 14.14
CA GLY A 479 29.89 -19.29 14.92
C GLY A 479 29.21 -17.94 14.66
N HIS A 480 27.88 -17.94 14.57
CA HIS A 480 27.07 -16.77 14.22
C HIS A 480 27.36 -15.54 15.12
N PRO A 481 27.48 -14.32 14.57
CA PRO A 481 27.84 -13.13 15.34
C PRO A 481 26.86 -12.81 16.47
N ALA A 482 25.55 -13.01 16.27
CA ALA A 482 24.51 -12.77 17.28
C ALA A 482 24.81 -13.42 18.65
N LEU A 483 25.44 -14.60 18.67
CA LEU A 483 25.73 -15.35 19.90
C LEU A 483 26.82 -14.68 20.77
N LYS A 484 27.58 -13.73 20.22
CA LYS A 484 28.65 -13.00 20.91
C LYS A 484 28.32 -11.53 21.18
N MET A 485 27.19 -11.05 20.66
CA MET A 485 26.72 -9.70 20.88
C MET A 485 26.06 -9.58 22.25
N ASP A 486 25.95 -8.35 22.76
CA ASP A 486 25.22 -8.09 23.99
C ASP A 486 23.77 -8.63 23.91
N PRO A 487 23.15 -9.02 25.02
CA PRO A 487 21.75 -9.42 25.01
C PRO A 487 20.83 -8.33 24.45
N LEU A 488 19.85 -8.72 23.62
CA LEU A 488 18.78 -7.82 23.15
C LEU A 488 17.83 -7.37 24.28
N MET A 489 17.85 -8.06 25.43
CA MET A 489 17.03 -7.79 26.62
C MET A 489 17.83 -8.00 27.91
#